data_AF-A0A2U3PVF7-F1
#
_entry.id   AF-A0A2U3PVF7-F1
#
_cell.length_a   1.000
_cell.length_b   1.000
_cell.length_c   1.000
_cell.angle_alpha   90.00
_cell.angle_beta   90.00
_cell.angle_gamma   90.00
#
_symmetry.space_group_name_H-M   'P 1'
#
loop_
_entity.id
_entity.type
_entity.pdbx_description
1 polymer ?
#
loop_
_entity_poly.entity_id
_entity_poly.type
_entity_poly.pdbx_seq_one_letter_code
_entity_poly.pdbx_strand_id
1 'polypeptide(L)'
;MNVERSRISRRQSVAGISVLGLSGLLLPAAYAQHKAQRKQQETTGVGIHAPEVKDEDIFQFALNLEYMEAEFYLRATMGRGIDDSDAGPDAARVVGGHEAKFQKPEIREFIEELAENELAHVRFYRKTLGRMAVSRPAIDFDAGFKAAAQAAGLPADFDPFADDMSVLLGGMLFEDVGVTAYAGAAPLIKSKEFVQAAAGILAVEAYHMGMARSQLYLMGEKAWNAANAISDARDKVDGPEDKDQGIRMNGKANVVPSTPDAIAFRRTPQEVLHIVYLTEQQGVSKGGFYPNGMNGVLKST
;
A
#
# COMPACT_ATOMS: atom_id res chain seq x y z
N MET A 1 -31.88 -46.08 -8.26
CA MET A 1 -32.71 -45.10 -7.50
C MET A 1 -32.33 -45.30 -6.03
N ASN A 2 -31.78 -44.38 -5.26
CA ASN A 2 -31.69 -42.93 -5.32
C ASN A 2 -30.33 -42.46 -4.76
N VAL A 3 -29.78 -41.38 -5.32
CA VAL A 3 -28.66 -40.63 -4.74
C VAL A 3 -29.26 -39.56 -3.83
N GLU A 4 -29.00 -39.64 -2.52
CA GLU A 4 -29.39 -38.59 -1.59
C GLU A 4 -28.21 -37.62 -1.39
N ARG A 5 -28.35 -36.42 -1.96
CA ARG A 5 -27.40 -35.32 -1.78
C ARG A 5 -27.62 -34.69 -0.41
N SER A 6 -26.67 -34.89 0.50
CA SER A 6 -26.62 -34.15 1.77
C SER A 6 -26.33 -32.65 1.51
N ARG A 7 -27.29 -31.80 1.88
CA ARG A 7 -27.17 -30.34 1.89
C ARG A 7 -26.47 -29.92 3.18
N ILE A 8 -25.26 -29.38 3.08
CA ILE A 8 -24.58 -28.75 4.22
C ILE A 8 -25.26 -27.40 4.51
N SER A 9 -25.93 -27.31 5.65
CA SER A 9 -26.57 -26.09 6.17
C SER A 9 -25.54 -25.19 6.87
N ARG A 10 -25.55 -23.89 6.55
CA ARG A 10 -24.63 -22.82 7.00
C ARG A 10 -24.70 -22.44 8.49
N ARG A 11 -25.04 -23.36 9.40
CA ARG A 11 -25.12 -23.07 10.83
C ARG A 11 -24.57 -24.24 11.64
N GLN A 12 -23.27 -24.26 11.89
CA GLN A 12 -22.60 -24.84 13.06
C GLN A 12 -21.09 -24.85 12.81
N SER A 13 -20.35 -23.89 13.37
CA SER A 13 -18.91 -23.98 13.68
C SER A 13 -18.48 -22.74 14.49
N VAL A 14 -19.00 -22.59 15.70
CA VAL A 14 -18.33 -21.84 16.77
C VAL A 14 -18.62 -22.57 18.07
N ALA A 15 -17.77 -23.52 18.42
CA ALA A 15 -17.67 -24.06 19.78
C ALA A 15 -16.31 -24.72 19.96
N GLY A 16 -15.52 -24.16 20.88
CA GLY A 16 -14.40 -24.84 21.51
C GLY A 16 -13.01 -24.39 21.01
N ILE A 17 -12.41 -23.44 21.72
CA ILE A 17 -11.20 -23.66 22.51
C ILE A 17 -11.25 -22.67 23.67
N SER A 18 -11.32 -23.21 24.89
CA SER A 18 -11.13 -22.50 26.14
C SER A 18 -9.90 -23.09 26.82
N VAL A 19 -9.11 -22.20 27.46
CA VAL A 19 -8.18 -22.41 28.60
C VAL A 19 -6.73 -22.02 28.29
N LEU A 20 -6.32 -20.94 28.98
CA LEU A 20 -5.04 -20.58 29.64
C LEU A 20 -4.92 -19.04 29.52
N GLY A 21 -4.83 -18.19 30.54
CA GLY A 21 -4.68 -18.31 31.98
C GLY A 21 -4.89 -16.91 32.60
N LEU A 22 -5.23 -16.88 33.89
CA LEU A 22 -5.53 -15.68 34.67
C LEU A 22 -4.27 -14.87 35.02
N SER A 23 -4.25 -13.58 34.69
CA SER A 23 -3.55 -12.54 35.48
C SER A 23 -4.05 -11.13 35.13
N GLY A 24 -4.43 -10.36 36.16
CA GLY A 24 -4.42 -8.89 36.10
C GLY A 24 -5.74 -8.15 35.84
N LEU A 25 -6.73 -8.29 36.73
CA LEU A 25 -7.72 -7.23 36.97
C LEU A 25 -6.99 -5.96 37.44
N LEU A 26 -7.21 -4.80 36.79
CA LEU A 26 -7.34 -3.44 37.37
C LEU A 26 -7.28 -2.35 36.27
N LEU A 27 -8.29 -2.23 35.40
CA LEU A 27 -8.42 -1.08 34.47
C LEU A 27 -9.82 -0.45 34.26
N PRO A 28 -10.96 -0.85 34.88
CA PRO A 28 -12.23 -0.17 34.57
C PRO A 28 -12.32 1.29 35.05
N ALA A 29 -11.61 1.64 36.13
CA ALA A 29 -11.77 2.95 36.77
C ALA A 29 -11.03 4.08 36.04
N ALA A 30 -9.83 3.82 35.51
CA ALA A 30 -9.05 4.82 34.78
C ALA A 30 -9.70 5.19 33.43
N TYR A 31 -10.35 4.22 32.77
CA TYR A 31 -11.07 4.42 31.51
C TYR A 31 -12.34 5.26 31.67
N ALA A 32 -13.07 5.07 32.78
CA ALA A 32 -14.28 5.83 33.09
C ALA A 32 -13.96 7.30 33.45
N GLN A 33 -12.84 7.56 34.13
CA GLN A 33 -12.43 8.91 34.55
C GLN A 33 -11.91 9.75 33.37
N HIS A 34 -11.21 9.13 32.41
CA HIS A 34 -10.81 9.78 31.14
C HIS A 34 -12.01 10.20 30.27
N LYS A 35 -13.08 9.38 30.26
CA LYS A 35 -14.30 9.67 29.48
C LYS A 35 -15.12 10.81 30.06
N ALA A 36 -15.10 10.98 31.39
CA ALA A 36 -15.78 12.08 32.08
C ALA A 36 -15.06 13.43 31.88
N GLN A 37 -13.73 13.44 31.87
CA GLN A 37 -12.95 14.66 31.60
C GLN A 37 -13.07 15.15 30.16
N ARG A 38 -13.14 14.24 29.16
CA ARG A 38 -13.40 14.61 27.75
C ARG A 38 -14.76 15.31 27.56
N LYS A 39 -15.78 14.90 28.31
CA LYS A 39 -17.15 15.40 28.16
C LYS A 39 -17.36 16.84 28.67
N GLN A 40 -16.46 17.34 29.53
CA GLN A 40 -16.52 18.71 30.06
C GLN A 40 -15.72 19.73 29.23
N GLN A 41 -14.91 19.28 28.26
CA GLN A 41 -14.08 20.16 27.44
C GLN A 41 -14.71 20.52 26.08
N GLU A 42 -15.87 19.93 25.74
CA GLU A 42 -16.53 20.12 24.43
C GLU A 42 -17.55 21.28 24.38
N THR A 43 -17.81 22.02 25.46
CA THR A 43 -18.95 22.95 25.50
C THR A 43 -18.66 24.45 25.34
N THR A 44 -17.46 24.90 24.92
CA THR A 44 -17.19 26.35 24.74
C THR A 44 -16.20 26.72 23.62
N GLY A 45 -16.16 25.96 22.52
CA GLY A 45 -15.44 26.36 21.32
C GLY A 45 -16.36 26.40 20.12
N VAL A 46 -16.44 27.53 19.41
CA VAL A 46 -16.85 27.53 17.99
C VAL A 46 -15.73 26.82 17.24
N GLY A 47 -15.76 25.49 17.29
CA GLY A 47 -14.79 24.63 16.64
C GLY A 47 -15.13 24.57 15.15
N ILE A 48 -14.24 25.08 14.32
CA ILE A 48 -14.18 24.64 12.92
C ILE A 48 -13.74 23.17 13.01
N HIS A 49 -14.71 22.25 13.09
CA HIS A 49 -14.44 20.83 13.01
C HIS A 49 -13.85 20.55 11.62
N ALA A 50 -12.61 20.06 11.57
CA ALA A 50 -12.11 19.44 10.36
C ALA A 50 -13.12 18.36 9.92
N PRO A 51 -13.47 18.28 8.63
CA PRO A 51 -14.45 17.32 8.18
C PRO A 51 -14.02 15.90 8.54
N GLU A 52 -14.96 15.11 9.05
CA GLU A 52 -14.73 13.71 9.40
C GLU A 52 -14.36 12.91 8.14
N VAL A 53 -13.23 12.20 8.18
CA VAL A 53 -12.79 11.31 7.10
C VAL A 53 -13.78 10.15 6.97
N LYS A 54 -14.27 9.92 5.76
CA LYS A 54 -15.19 8.83 5.43
C LYS A 54 -14.47 7.64 4.82
N ASP A 55 -15.14 6.50 4.82
CA ASP A 55 -14.62 5.27 4.19
C ASP A 55 -14.34 5.49 2.69
N GLU A 56 -15.18 6.28 2.01
CA GLU A 56 -14.99 6.63 0.60
C GLU A 56 -13.78 7.54 0.38
N ASP A 57 -13.37 8.34 1.38
CA ASP A 57 -12.15 9.14 1.29
C ASP A 57 -10.90 8.26 1.38
N ILE A 58 -10.95 7.21 2.21
CA ILE A 58 -9.91 6.18 2.30
C ILE A 58 -9.82 5.39 0.99
N PHE A 59 -10.96 5.02 0.40
CA PHE A 59 -10.99 4.30 -0.89
C PHE A 59 -10.55 5.17 -2.07
N GLN A 60 -10.85 6.48 -2.06
CA GLN A 60 -10.28 7.41 -3.04
C GLN A 60 -8.77 7.52 -2.89
N PHE A 61 -8.26 7.57 -1.66
CA PHE A 61 -6.82 7.57 -1.41
C PHE A 61 -6.15 6.31 -1.96
N ALA A 62 -6.68 5.13 -1.63
CA ALA A 62 -6.21 3.86 -2.16
C ALA A 62 -6.21 3.86 -3.69
N LEU A 63 -7.31 4.28 -4.33
CA LEU A 63 -7.40 4.34 -5.79
C LEU A 63 -6.28 5.18 -6.46
N ASN A 64 -5.74 6.22 -5.79
CA ASN A 64 -4.59 6.94 -6.35
C ASN A 64 -3.34 6.05 -6.43
N LEU A 65 -3.08 5.25 -5.39
CA LEU A 65 -1.96 4.31 -5.31
C LEU A 65 -2.09 3.21 -6.37
N GLU A 66 -3.28 2.63 -6.46
CA GLU A 66 -3.62 1.58 -7.43
C GLU A 66 -3.40 2.04 -8.88
N TYR A 67 -3.69 3.31 -9.19
CA TYR A 67 -3.37 3.85 -10.51
C TYR A 67 -1.86 3.90 -10.78
N MET A 68 -1.06 4.25 -9.78
CA MET A 68 0.40 4.32 -9.91
C MET A 68 1.01 2.93 -10.07
N GLU A 69 0.56 1.95 -9.30
CA GLU A 69 0.99 0.55 -9.42
C GLU A 69 0.56 -0.04 -10.77
N ALA A 70 -0.71 0.09 -11.15
CA ALA A 70 -1.19 -0.39 -12.46
C ALA A 70 -0.43 0.27 -13.64
N GLU A 71 -0.19 1.58 -13.58
CA GLU A 71 0.62 2.27 -14.60
C GLU A 71 2.05 1.75 -14.64
N PHE A 72 2.67 1.50 -13.49
CA PHE A 72 4.04 1.00 -13.42
C PHE A 72 4.14 -0.38 -14.08
N TYR A 73 3.34 -1.35 -13.65
CA TYR A 73 3.49 -2.71 -14.14
C TYR A 73 3.00 -2.93 -15.58
N LEU A 74 1.95 -2.24 -16.01
CA LEU A 74 1.53 -2.29 -17.42
C LEU A 74 2.59 -1.67 -18.33
N ARG A 75 3.28 -0.61 -17.90
CA ARG A 75 4.40 -0.05 -18.66
C ARG A 75 5.57 -1.02 -18.70
N ALA A 76 5.93 -1.63 -17.58
CA ALA A 76 7.00 -2.62 -17.52
C ALA A 76 6.73 -3.84 -18.43
N THR A 77 5.49 -4.29 -18.55
CA THR A 77 5.15 -5.51 -19.30
C THR A 77 4.72 -5.28 -20.74
N MET A 78 4.13 -4.11 -21.04
CA MET A 78 3.52 -3.81 -22.34
C MET A 78 3.98 -2.50 -22.97
N GLY A 79 4.79 -1.70 -22.27
CA GLY A 79 5.24 -0.38 -22.72
C GLY A 79 4.15 0.69 -22.75
N ARG A 80 2.96 0.42 -22.21
CA ARG A 80 1.82 1.35 -22.16
C ARG A 80 1.08 1.24 -20.84
N GLY A 81 0.42 2.34 -20.44
CA GLY A 81 -0.33 2.44 -19.19
C GLY A 81 -1.76 1.90 -19.28
N ILE A 82 -2.59 2.26 -18.29
CA ILE A 82 -4.02 1.90 -18.27
C ILE A 82 -4.76 2.57 -19.44
N ASP A 83 -5.82 1.91 -19.91
CA ASP A 83 -6.70 2.48 -20.94
C ASP A 83 -7.53 3.65 -20.39
N ASP A 84 -7.89 4.61 -21.27
CA ASP A 84 -8.64 5.82 -20.88
C ASP A 84 -9.98 5.50 -20.18
N SER A 85 -10.62 4.38 -20.53
CA SER A 85 -11.86 3.91 -19.89
C SER A 85 -11.68 3.60 -18.40
N ASP A 86 -10.49 3.17 -18.01
CA ASP A 86 -10.15 2.84 -16.63
C ASP A 86 -9.54 4.06 -15.90
N ALA A 87 -9.07 5.08 -16.60
CA ALA A 87 -8.40 6.24 -15.99
C ALA A 87 -9.37 7.32 -15.44
N GLY A 88 -10.60 7.35 -15.93
CA GLY A 88 -11.61 8.35 -15.54
C GLY A 88 -11.61 9.61 -16.42
N PRO A 89 -12.69 10.40 -16.33
CA PRO A 89 -12.98 11.47 -17.30
C PRO A 89 -11.97 12.61 -17.31
N ASP A 90 -11.29 12.83 -16.18
CA ASP A 90 -10.33 13.93 -15.98
C ASP A 90 -8.92 13.38 -15.75
N ALA A 91 -8.60 12.23 -16.35
CA ALA A 91 -7.31 11.59 -16.18
C ALA A 91 -6.16 12.50 -16.62
N ALA A 92 -5.18 12.71 -15.74
CA ALA A 92 -4.00 13.47 -16.06
C ALA A 92 -2.91 12.57 -16.67
N ARG A 93 -1.89 13.24 -17.23
CA ARG A 93 -0.78 12.59 -17.95
C ARG A 93 0.10 11.78 -16.99
N VAL A 94 0.56 10.64 -17.49
CA VAL A 94 1.65 9.85 -16.90
C VAL A 94 2.92 10.10 -17.71
N VAL A 95 4.04 10.30 -17.03
CA VAL A 95 5.38 10.54 -17.61
C VAL A 95 6.28 9.36 -17.24
N GLY A 96 7.11 8.94 -18.20
CA GLY A 96 8.06 7.84 -18.03
C GLY A 96 7.49 6.45 -18.28
N GLY A 97 8.37 5.47 -18.13
CA GLY A 97 8.12 4.04 -18.30
C GLY A 97 8.15 3.54 -19.74
N HIS A 98 8.64 2.30 -19.89
CA HIS A 98 8.72 1.55 -21.14
C HIS A 98 8.69 0.05 -20.84
N GLU A 99 8.50 -0.78 -21.88
CA GLU A 99 8.57 -2.23 -21.72
C GLU A 99 9.98 -2.64 -21.27
N ALA A 100 10.03 -3.48 -20.24
CA ALA A 100 11.26 -3.97 -19.66
C ALA A 100 11.83 -5.14 -20.45
N LYS A 101 13.15 -5.28 -20.40
CA LYS A 101 13.86 -6.38 -21.07
C LYS A 101 14.00 -7.55 -20.11
N PHE A 102 12.89 -8.23 -19.85
CA PHE A 102 12.89 -9.40 -18.99
C PHE A 102 13.82 -10.51 -19.53
N GLN A 103 14.65 -11.06 -18.65
CA GLN A 103 15.57 -12.15 -18.95
C GLN A 103 14.98 -13.50 -18.55
N LYS A 104 14.19 -13.54 -17.47
CA LYS A 104 13.56 -14.75 -16.94
C LYS A 104 12.05 -14.77 -17.27
N PRO A 105 11.57 -15.77 -18.04
CA PRO A 105 10.15 -15.91 -18.35
C PRO A 105 9.27 -15.96 -17.10
N GLU A 106 9.70 -16.67 -16.05
CA GLU A 106 8.93 -16.79 -14.82
C GLU A 106 8.76 -15.47 -14.06
N ILE A 107 9.72 -14.54 -14.19
CA ILE A 107 9.59 -13.19 -13.61
C ILE A 107 8.65 -12.36 -14.47
N ARG A 108 8.77 -12.44 -15.80
CA ARG A 108 7.85 -11.74 -16.71
C ARG A 108 6.40 -12.16 -16.44
N GLU A 109 6.13 -13.46 -16.39
CA GLU A 109 4.79 -14.02 -16.14
C GLU A 109 4.23 -13.55 -14.79
N PHE A 110 5.07 -13.54 -13.73
CA PHE A 110 4.68 -12.99 -12.44
C PHE A 110 4.31 -11.50 -12.51
N ILE A 111 5.13 -10.68 -13.17
CA ILE A 111 4.85 -9.24 -13.28
C ILE A 111 3.64 -8.97 -14.19
N GLU A 112 3.38 -9.80 -15.19
CA GLU A 112 2.16 -9.74 -16.02
C GLU A 112 0.91 -10.05 -15.18
N GLU A 113 0.92 -11.12 -14.37
CA GLU A 113 -0.18 -11.42 -13.44
C GLU A 113 -0.40 -10.29 -12.43
N LEU A 114 0.69 -9.74 -11.89
CA LEU A 114 0.64 -8.61 -10.98
C LEU A 114 0.02 -7.38 -11.68
N ALA A 115 0.45 -7.04 -12.90
CA ALA A 115 -0.14 -5.94 -13.67
C ALA A 115 -1.66 -6.12 -13.90
N GLU A 116 -2.11 -7.34 -14.13
CA GLU A 116 -3.54 -7.67 -14.25
C GLU A 116 -4.29 -7.47 -12.92
N ASN A 117 -3.65 -7.79 -11.79
CA ASN A 117 -4.22 -7.62 -10.45
C ASN A 117 -4.40 -6.13 -10.13
N GLU A 118 -3.38 -5.31 -10.35
CA GLU A 118 -3.45 -3.86 -10.11
C GLU A 118 -4.50 -3.17 -10.98
N LEU A 119 -4.58 -3.57 -12.26
CA LEU A 119 -5.65 -3.07 -13.13
C LEU A 119 -7.04 -3.52 -12.64
N ALA A 120 -7.16 -4.73 -12.09
CA ALA A 120 -8.40 -5.20 -11.50
C ALA A 120 -8.76 -4.45 -10.21
N HIS A 121 -7.78 -4.08 -9.38
CA HIS A 121 -7.98 -3.23 -8.21
C HIS A 121 -8.48 -1.84 -8.61
N VAL A 122 -7.86 -1.17 -9.60
CA VAL A 122 -8.34 0.09 -10.16
C VAL A 122 -9.81 -0.01 -10.56
N ARG A 123 -10.16 -1.04 -11.34
CA ARG A 123 -11.54 -1.29 -11.79
C ARG A 123 -12.49 -1.56 -10.63
N PHE A 124 -12.05 -2.31 -9.62
CA PHE A 124 -12.81 -2.57 -8.41
C PHE A 124 -13.13 -1.26 -7.66
N TYR A 125 -12.14 -0.43 -7.39
CA TYR A 125 -12.33 0.84 -6.69
C TYR A 125 -13.23 1.78 -7.45
N ARG A 126 -13.02 1.94 -8.77
CA ARG A 126 -13.87 2.78 -9.61
C ARG A 126 -15.32 2.31 -9.61
N LYS A 127 -15.54 0.99 -9.70
CA LYS A 127 -16.89 0.41 -9.61
C LYS A 127 -17.52 0.64 -8.24
N THR A 128 -16.76 0.45 -7.16
CA THR A 128 -17.24 0.55 -5.77
C THR A 128 -17.57 1.99 -5.39
N LEU A 129 -16.72 2.94 -5.78
CA LEU A 129 -16.91 4.38 -5.54
C LEU A 129 -17.93 5.01 -6.49
N GLY A 130 -18.14 4.44 -7.68
CA GLY A 130 -19.06 4.97 -8.68
C GLY A 130 -18.76 6.42 -9.03
N ARG A 131 -19.70 7.33 -8.76
CA ARG A 131 -19.53 8.78 -9.02
C ARG A 131 -18.51 9.46 -8.11
N MET A 132 -18.10 8.81 -7.01
CA MET A 132 -17.07 9.31 -6.10
C MET A 132 -15.66 8.87 -6.50
N ALA A 133 -15.52 8.04 -7.54
CA ALA A 133 -14.21 7.60 -8.02
C ALA A 133 -13.42 8.79 -8.54
N VAL A 134 -12.21 8.99 -8.02
CA VAL A 134 -11.28 9.99 -8.55
C VAL A 134 -10.68 9.52 -9.88
N SER A 135 -10.47 10.45 -10.80
CA SER A 135 -9.68 10.20 -12.02
C SER A 135 -8.20 10.01 -11.67
N ARG A 136 -7.45 9.31 -12.53
CA ARG A 136 -6.00 9.13 -12.38
C ARG A 136 -5.29 10.49 -12.25
N PRO A 137 -4.52 10.74 -11.18
CA PRO A 137 -3.75 11.97 -11.04
C PRO A 137 -2.57 11.99 -12.02
N ALA A 138 -1.83 13.11 -12.07
CA ALA A 138 -0.59 13.14 -12.82
C ALA A 138 0.44 12.27 -12.09
N ILE A 139 1.12 11.38 -12.83
CA ILE A 139 2.16 10.50 -12.31
C ILE A 139 3.45 10.75 -13.10
N ASP A 140 4.58 10.86 -12.42
CA ASP A 140 5.89 11.06 -13.05
C ASP A 140 6.90 10.04 -12.54
N PHE A 141 7.07 8.96 -13.31
CA PHE A 141 8.03 7.91 -12.98
C PHE A 141 9.47 8.37 -13.19
N ASP A 142 9.74 9.20 -14.20
CA ASP A 142 11.10 9.66 -14.49
C ASP A 142 11.63 10.51 -13.32
N ALA A 143 10.85 11.52 -12.88
CA ALA A 143 11.24 12.37 -11.77
C ALA A 143 11.20 11.63 -10.43
N GLY A 144 10.15 10.85 -10.19
CA GLY A 144 9.96 10.10 -8.95
C GLY A 144 11.06 9.08 -8.70
N PHE A 145 11.33 8.19 -9.66
CA PHE A 145 12.37 7.18 -9.50
C PHE A 145 13.77 7.77 -9.48
N LYS A 146 14.05 8.85 -10.23
CA LYS A 146 15.33 9.56 -10.12
C LYS A 146 15.57 10.08 -8.69
N ALA A 147 14.54 10.69 -8.08
CA ALA A 147 14.63 11.19 -6.72
C ALA A 147 14.74 10.05 -5.69
N ALA A 148 13.96 8.99 -5.84
CA ALA A 148 14.03 7.80 -4.98
C ALA A 148 15.40 7.10 -5.08
N ALA A 149 15.93 6.93 -6.29
CA ALA A 149 17.26 6.36 -6.52
C ALA A 149 18.36 7.22 -5.88
N GLN A 150 18.27 8.55 -6.01
CA GLN A 150 19.20 9.46 -5.33
C GLN A 150 19.12 9.33 -3.80
N ALA A 151 17.92 9.24 -3.24
CA ALA A 151 17.72 9.06 -1.79
C ALA A 151 18.28 7.73 -1.29
N ALA A 152 18.13 6.66 -2.08
CA ALA A 152 18.66 5.33 -1.80
C ALA A 152 20.16 5.18 -2.14
N GLY A 153 20.82 6.20 -2.70
CA GLY A 153 22.21 6.09 -3.14
C GLY A 153 22.43 5.07 -4.26
N LEU A 154 21.39 4.77 -5.04
CA LEU A 154 21.47 3.97 -6.26
C LEU A 154 22.13 4.78 -7.38
N PRO A 155 22.59 4.13 -8.47
CA PRO A 155 23.13 4.82 -9.64
C PRO A 155 22.18 5.91 -10.15
N ALA A 156 22.73 7.05 -10.57
CA ALA A 156 21.95 8.19 -11.06
C ALA A 156 21.17 7.90 -12.35
N ASP A 157 21.57 6.86 -13.06
CA ASP A 157 20.94 6.29 -14.26
C ASP A 157 20.16 5.01 -13.96
N PHE A 158 19.78 4.76 -12.69
CA PHE A 158 18.89 3.66 -12.34
C PHE A 158 17.56 3.80 -13.10
N ASP A 159 17.32 2.81 -13.96
CA ASP A 159 16.10 2.67 -14.72
C ASP A 159 15.27 1.52 -14.11
N PRO A 160 14.10 1.82 -13.52
CA PRO A 160 13.23 0.82 -12.89
C PRO A 160 12.49 -0.06 -13.92
N PHE A 161 12.63 0.23 -15.21
CA PHE A 161 12.06 -0.55 -16.31
C PHE A 161 13.15 -1.28 -17.12
N ALA A 162 14.40 -1.35 -16.65
CA ALA A 162 15.49 -1.92 -17.44
C ALA A 162 15.39 -3.44 -17.63
N ASP A 163 15.28 -4.18 -16.53
CA ASP A 163 15.39 -5.64 -16.45
C ASP A 163 14.64 -6.22 -15.24
N ASP A 164 14.71 -7.55 -15.05
CA ASP A 164 14.08 -8.29 -13.97
C ASP A 164 14.32 -7.66 -12.58
N MET A 165 15.57 -7.30 -12.26
CA MET A 165 15.92 -6.79 -10.94
C MET A 165 15.41 -5.36 -10.78
N SER A 166 15.55 -4.53 -11.81
CA SER A 166 15.05 -3.16 -11.81
C SER A 166 13.54 -3.08 -11.59
N VAL A 167 12.76 -3.92 -12.28
CA VAL A 167 11.30 -3.93 -12.15
C VAL A 167 10.88 -4.40 -10.75
N LEU A 168 11.54 -5.43 -10.20
CA LEU A 168 11.27 -5.90 -8.85
C LEU A 168 11.64 -4.86 -7.77
N LEU A 169 12.76 -4.15 -7.95
CA LEU A 169 13.15 -3.05 -7.05
C LEU A 169 12.16 -1.88 -7.14
N GLY A 170 11.72 -1.55 -8.35
CA GLY A 170 10.71 -0.51 -8.58
C GLY A 170 9.36 -0.84 -7.96
N GLY A 171 8.87 -2.07 -8.17
CA GLY A 171 7.64 -2.57 -7.55
C GLY A 171 7.73 -2.61 -6.03
N MET A 172 8.87 -3.07 -5.49
CA MET A 172 9.10 -3.08 -4.05
C MET A 172 8.90 -1.71 -3.43
N LEU A 173 9.31 -0.61 -4.09
CA LEU A 173 9.14 0.76 -3.60
C LEU A 173 7.67 1.09 -3.29
N PHE A 174 6.73 0.63 -4.11
CA PHE A 174 5.30 0.96 -4.01
C PHE A 174 4.53 -0.05 -3.16
N GLU A 175 4.67 -1.32 -3.46
CA GLU A 175 3.81 -2.38 -2.91
C GLU A 175 4.02 -2.63 -1.41
N ASP A 176 5.25 -2.51 -0.89
CA ASP A 176 5.48 -2.55 0.57
C ASP A 176 4.70 -1.42 1.26
N VAL A 177 4.53 -0.28 0.59
CA VAL A 177 3.69 0.82 1.07
C VAL A 177 2.22 0.44 0.95
N GLY A 178 1.78 -0.19 -0.14
CA GLY A 178 0.43 -0.74 -0.31
C GLY A 178 0.01 -1.66 0.84
N VAL A 179 0.79 -2.72 1.12
CA VAL A 179 0.52 -3.68 2.23
C VAL A 179 0.32 -2.96 3.56
N THR A 180 1.21 -2.03 3.89
CA THR A 180 1.22 -1.33 5.19
C THR A 180 0.19 -0.22 5.27
N ALA A 181 -0.18 0.39 4.15
CA ALA A 181 -1.27 1.35 4.01
C ALA A 181 -2.62 0.65 4.24
N TYR A 182 -2.84 -0.53 3.63
CA TYR A 182 -4.04 -1.32 3.87
C TYR A 182 -4.16 -1.77 5.32
N ALA A 183 -3.06 -2.23 5.92
CA ALA A 183 -3.02 -2.60 7.33
C ALA A 183 -3.36 -1.42 8.26
N GLY A 184 -2.93 -0.21 7.88
CA GLY A 184 -3.24 1.04 8.58
C GLY A 184 -4.67 1.54 8.38
N ALA A 185 -5.24 1.34 7.19
CA ALA A 185 -6.59 1.73 6.83
C ALA A 185 -7.67 0.82 7.46
N ALA A 186 -7.41 -0.49 7.55
CA ALA A 186 -8.37 -1.48 8.04
C ALA A 186 -9.10 -1.10 9.35
N PRO A 187 -8.43 -0.62 10.43
CA PRO A 187 -9.12 -0.21 11.66
C PRO A 187 -9.92 1.10 11.55
N LEU A 188 -9.74 1.88 10.49
CA LEU A 188 -10.41 3.17 10.28
C LEU A 188 -11.72 3.04 9.50
N ILE A 189 -11.84 2.00 8.68
CA ILE A 189 -13.01 1.74 7.85
C ILE A 189 -14.18 1.25 8.71
N LYS A 190 -15.34 1.88 8.54
CA LYS A 190 -16.57 1.58 9.31
C LYS A 190 -17.46 0.54 8.62
N SER A 191 -17.54 0.57 7.29
CA SER A 191 -18.30 -0.40 6.50
C SER A 191 -17.64 -1.77 6.55
N LYS A 192 -18.40 -2.79 6.95
CA LYS A 192 -17.91 -4.17 6.98
C LYS A 192 -17.60 -4.70 5.60
N GLU A 193 -18.38 -4.27 4.61
CA GLU A 193 -18.17 -4.59 3.20
C GLU A 193 -16.83 -4.04 2.71
N PHE A 194 -16.49 -2.80 3.09
CA PHE A 194 -15.20 -2.21 2.72
C PHE A 194 -14.04 -2.81 3.50
N VAL A 195 -14.21 -3.14 4.79
CA VAL A 195 -13.21 -3.91 5.55
C VAL A 195 -12.95 -5.27 4.89
N GLN A 196 -14.01 -5.96 4.45
CA GLN A 196 -13.86 -7.25 3.77
C GLN A 196 -13.11 -7.09 2.43
N ALA A 197 -13.42 -6.05 1.66
CA ALA A 197 -12.70 -5.76 0.42
C ALA A 197 -11.23 -5.42 0.68
N ALA A 198 -10.95 -4.50 1.59
CA ALA A 198 -9.60 -4.09 1.96
C ALA A 198 -8.76 -5.27 2.50
N ALA A 199 -9.36 -6.17 3.28
CA ALA A 199 -8.68 -7.38 3.74
C ALA A 199 -8.35 -8.36 2.60
N GLY A 200 -9.22 -8.46 1.59
CA GLY A 200 -8.98 -9.27 0.40
C GLY A 200 -7.84 -8.71 -0.46
N ILE A 201 -7.84 -7.40 -0.69
CA ILE A 201 -6.78 -6.71 -1.45
C ILE A 201 -5.46 -6.81 -0.69
N LEU A 202 -5.42 -6.50 0.61
CA LEU A 202 -4.22 -6.66 1.45
C LEU A 202 -3.58 -8.06 1.32
N ALA A 203 -4.38 -9.11 1.18
CA ALA A 203 -3.85 -10.46 1.01
C ALA A 203 -3.16 -10.65 -0.35
N VAL A 204 -3.70 -10.05 -1.42
CA VAL A 204 -3.11 -10.04 -2.77
C VAL A 204 -1.79 -9.27 -2.77
N GLU A 205 -1.79 -8.04 -2.26
CA GLU A 205 -0.58 -7.22 -2.09
C GLU A 205 0.54 -7.96 -1.33
N ALA A 206 0.15 -8.68 -0.26
CA ALA A 206 1.10 -9.46 0.52
C ALA A 206 1.67 -10.65 -0.26
N TYR A 207 0.92 -11.27 -1.18
CA TYR A 207 1.44 -12.29 -2.08
C TYR A 207 2.41 -11.70 -3.10
N HIS A 208 2.06 -10.58 -3.71
CA HIS A 208 2.94 -9.87 -4.64
C HIS A 208 4.29 -9.58 -3.99
N MET A 209 4.29 -8.96 -2.81
CA MET A 209 5.52 -8.63 -2.12
C MET A 209 6.28 -9.80 -1.52
N GLY A 210 5.58 -10.82 -1.05
CA GLY A 210 6.22 -12.07 -0.65
C GLY A 210 7.04 -12.66 -1.81
N MET A 211 6.51 -12.61 -3.04
CA MET A 211 7.19 -13.17 -4.21
C MET A 211 8.30 -12.25 -4.71
N ALA A 212 8.03 -10.94 -4.83
CA ALA A 212 9.03 -9.98 -5.29
C ALA A 212 10.27 -9.96 -4.37
N ARG A 213 10.06 -9.91 -3.05
CA ARG A 213 11.15 -9.93 -2.05
C ARG A 213 11.90 -11.26 -2.07
N SER A 214 11.21 -12.39 -2.30
CA SER A 214 11.85 -13.70 -2.47
C SER A 214 12.73 -13.75 -3.72
N GLN A 215 12.25 -13.24 -4.86
CA GLN A 215 13.02 -13.20 -6.11
C GLN A 215 14.25 -12.31 -5.98
N LEU A 216 14.11 -11.10 -5.42
CA LEU A 216 15.24 -10.21 -5.11
C LEU A 216 16.24 -10.89 -4.18
N TYR A 217 15.78 -11.64 -3.19
CA TYR A 217 16.67 -12.39 -2.31
C TYR A 217 17.46 -13.48 -3.06
N LEU A 218 16.85 -14.18 -4.02
CA LEU A 218 17.55 -15.19 -4.82
C LEU A 218 18.54 -14.59 -5.83
N MET A 219 18.42 -13.31 -6.18
CA MET A 219 19.34 -12.60 -7.08
C MET A 219 20.69 -12.25 -6.43
N GLY A 220 20.82 -12.39 -5.11
CA GLY A 220 22.09 -12.27 -4.39
C GLY A 220 22.45 -10.85 -3.94
N GLU A 221 23.70 -10.68 -3.49
CA GLU A 221 24.16 -9.52 -2.71
C GLU A 221 23.90 -8.16 -3.35
N LYS A 222 24.03 -8.04 -4.68
CA LYS A 222 23.73 -6.79 -5.39
C LYS A 222 22.26 -6.39 -5.20
N ALA A 223 21.33 -7.33 -5.36
CA ALA A 223 19.91 -7.09 -5.17
C ALA A 223 19.57 -6.84 -3.70
N TRP A 224 20.22 -7.55 -2.76
CA TRP A 224 20.06 -7.31 -1.32
C TRP A 224 20.40 -5.89 -0.92
N ASN A 225 21.56 -5.41 -1.36
CA ASN A 225 22.03 -4.07 -1.03
C ASN A 225 21.12 -3.00 -1.64
N ALA A 226 20.69 -3.17 -2.88
CA ALA A 226 19.77 -2.23 -3.54
C ALA A 226 18.39 -2.20 -2.86
N ALA A 227 17.81 -3.37 -2.56
CA ALA A 227 16.51 -3.47 -1.91
C ALA A 227 16.52 -2.91 -0.48
N ASN A 228 17.57 -3.19 0.30
CA ASN A 228 17.73 -2.58 1.62
C ASN A 228 17.88 -1.05 1.52
N ALA A 229 18.65 -0.55 0.55
CA ALA A 229 18.80 0.89 0.37
C ALA A 229 17.49 1.60 -0.01
N ILE A 230 16.61 0.92 -0.76
CA ILE A 230 15.24 1.41 -1.02
C ILE A 230 14.41 1.46 0.26
N SER A 231 14.46 0.42 1.09
CA SER A 231 13.77 0.42 2.39
C SER A 231 14.27 1.54 3.30
N ASP A 232 15.59 1.71 3.43
CA ASP A 232 16.19 2.78 4.25
C ASP A 232 15.78 4.18 3.73
N ALA A 233 15.66 4.35 2.41
CA ALA A 233 15.23 5.61 1.81
C ALA A 233 13.75 5.93 2.10
N ARG A 234 12.87 4.91 2.13
CA ARG A 234 11.46 5.08 2.51
C ARG A 234 11.32 5.39 3.99
N ASP A 235 12.00 4.63 4.85
CA ASP A 235 11.98 4.82 6.31
C ASP A 235 12.40 6.24 6.69
N LYS A 236 13.42 6.77 6.00
CA LYS A 236 13.88 8.14 6.23
C LYS A 236 12.80 9.20 6.03
N VAL A 237 11.89 9.01 5.08
CA VAL A 237 10.87 10.02 4.76
C VAL A 237 9.54 9.76 5.46
N ASP A 238 9.25 8.53 5.86
CA ASP A 238 7.91 8.14 6.31
C ASP A 238 7.60 8.51 7.76
N GLY A 239 8.59 8.95 8.55
CA GLY A 239 8.35 9.43 9.91
C GLY A 239 9.56 9.30 10.83
N PRO A 240 9.38 9.53 12.13
CA PRO A 240 10.46 9.41 13.12
C PRO A 240 10.69 7.98 13.63
N GLU A 241 9.80 7.04 13.32
CA GLU A 241 9.89 5.64 13.77
C GLU A 241 10.53 4.78 12.69
N ASP A 242 11.56 4.01 13.05
CA ASP A 242 12.16 2.98 12.18
C ASP A 242 11.22 1.78 12.08
N LYS A 243 10.45 1.74 10.99
CA LYS A 243 9.43 0.73 10.71
C LYS A 243 9.82 -0.15 9.55
N ASP A 244 10.48 0.42 8.55
CA ASP A 244 10.71 -0.25 7.29
C ASP A 244 11.79 -1.32 7.42
N GLN A 245 11.60 -2.44 6.74
CA GLN A 245 12.52 -3.56 6.87
C GLN A 245 13.00 -4.02 5.49
N GLY A 246 14.31 -3.94 5.27
CA GLY A 246 14.97 -4.46 4.08
C GLY A 246 14.82 -5.98 3.92
N ILE A 247 15.21 -6.52 2.76
CA ILE A 247 15.12 -7.97 2.47
C ILE A 247 16.20 -8.81 3.17
N ARG A 248 17.16 -8.16 3.84
CA ARG A 248 18.17 -8.81 4.65
C ARG A 248 18.37 -8.07 5.97
N MET A 249 18.26 -8.78 7.09
CA MET A 249 18.46 -8.25 8.44
C MET A 249 19.37 -9.19 9.22
N ASN A 250 20.35 -8.64 9.94
CA ASN A 250 21.29 -9.42 10.77
C ASN A 250 21.95 -10.58 10.00
N GLY A 251 22.29 -10.33 8.73
CA GLY A 251 22.92 -11.32 7.84
C GLY A 251 21.97 -12.38 7.25
N LYS A 252 20.69 -12.40 7.63
CA LYS A 252 19.68 -13.39 7.22
C LYS A 252 18.61 -12.78 6.32
N ALA A 253 17.89 -13.63 5.59
CA ALA A 253 16.73 -13.23 4.79
C ALA A 253 15.64 -12.60 5.68
N ASN A 254 14.98 -11.57 5.15
CA ASN A 254 13.80 -10.93 5.73
C ASN A 254 12.75 -10.70 4.62
N VAL A 255 12.02 -11.78 4.28
CA VAL A 255 11.09 -11.78 3.13
C VAL A 255 9.73 -11.19 3.50
N VAL A 256 9.25 -11.43 4.72
CA VAL A 256 7.90 -11.02 5.18
C VAL A 256 8.07 -10.04 6.34
N PRO A 257 8.18 -8.73 6.06
CA PRO A 257 8.44 -7.75 7.09
C PRO A 257 7.22 -7.56 7.98
N SER A 258 7.40 -7.63 9.30
CA SER A 258 6.30 -7.66 10.26
C SER A 258 6.70 -7.14 11.63
N THR A 259 5.71 -6.86 12.48
CA THR A 259 5.90 -6.63 13.92
C THR A 259 6.38 -7.91 14.63
N PRO A 260 6.82 -7.84 15.91
CA PRO A 260 7.16 -9.02 16.70
C PRO A 260 6.04 -10.07 16.82
N ASP A 261 4.78 -9.67 16.63
CA ASP A 261 3.61 -10.55 16.65
C ASP A 261 3.27 -11.14 15.27
N ALA A 262 4.16 -10.98 14.27
CA ALA A 262 3.97 -11.41 12.89
C ALA A 262 2.74 -10.77 12.20
N ILE A 263 2.51 -9.48 12.48
CA ILE A 263 1.47 -8.66 11.85
C ILE A 263 2.13 -7.65 10.92
N ALA A 264 1.54 -7.39 9.75
CA ALA A 264 1.97 -6.27 8.90
C ALA A 264 1.96 -4.97 9.72
N PHE A 265 3.09 -4.27 9.74
CA PHE A 265 3.16 -2.95 10.39
C PHE A 265 2.32 -1.95 9.59
N ARG A 266 1.99 -0.82 10.22
CA ARG A 266 0.97 0.10 9.72
C ARG A 266 1.57 1.44 9.36
N ARG A 267 1.10 1.99 8.24
CA ARG A 267 1.32 3.39 7.88
C ARG A 267 0.02 4.18 7.94
N THR A 268 0.11 5.41 8.40
CA THR A 268 -0.97 6.40 8.26
C THR A 268 -0.96 6.97 6.84
N PRO A 269 -2.07 7.59 6.37
CA PRO A 269 -2.08 8.27 5.07
C PRO A 269 -0.97 9.31 4.91
N GLN A 270 -0.59 10.01 5.99
CA GLN A 270 0.50 11.00 5.97
C GLN A 270 1.85 10.35 5.72
N GLU A 271 2.15 9.23 6.40
CA GLU A 271 3.39 8.47 6.19
C GLU A 271 3.48 7.94 4.75
N VAL A 272 2.36 7.47 4.19
CA VAL A 272 2.28 7.09 2.76
C VAL A 272 2.53 8.30 1.85
N LEU A 273 1.91 9.45 2.16
CA LEU A 273 2.06 10.68 1.39
C LEU A 273 3.51 11.19 1.40
N HIS A 274 4.22 11.06 2.52
CA HIS A 274 5.63 11.40 2.61
C HIS A 274 6.48 10.58 1.65
N ILE A 275 6.21 9.27 1.54
CA ILE A 275 6.92 8.37 0.64
C ILE A 275 6.63 8.72 -0.82
N VAL A 276 5.36 8.80 -1.20
CA VAL A 276 5.00 9.01 -2.62
C VAL A 276 5.29 10.43 -3.11
N TYR A 277 5.34 11.42 -2.21
CA TYR A 277 5.79 12.78 -2.53
C TYR A 277 7.30 12.99 -2.32
N LEU A 278 8.01 11.98 -1.79
CA LEU A 278 9.45 11.98 -1.52
C LEU A 278 9.89 13.20 -0.70
N THR A 279 9.24 13.44 0.43
CA THR A 279 9.47 14.62 1.28
C THR A 279 9.29 14.29 2.76
N GLU A 280 10.15 14.85 3.62
CA GLU A 280 9.97 14.83 5.09
C GLU A 280 9.10 16.01 5.58
N GLN A 281 8.81 16.98 4.70
CA GLN A 281 8.09 18.19 5.07
C GLN A 281 6.61 17.90 5.28
N GLN A 282 6.08 18.37 6.42
CA GLN A 282 4.65 18.34 6.77
C GLN A 282 3.88 19.39 5.96
N GLY A 283 2.60 19.13 5.66
CA GLY A 283 1.73 20.06 4.92
C GLY A 283 1.97 20.11 3.41
N VAL A 284 2.76 19.18 2.86
CA VAL A 284 3.04 19.09 1.42
C VAL A 284 1.95 18.31 0.72
N SER A 285 1.40 18.88 -0.34
CA SER A 285 0.28 18.30 -1.09
C SER A 285 0.61 17.76 -2.48
N LYS A 286 1.89 17.80 -2.87
CA LYS A 286 2.40 17.34 -4.17
C LYS A 286 3.92 17.20 -4.17
N GLY A 287 4.45 16.38 -5.07
CA GLY A 287 5.89 16.11 -5.20
C GLY A 287 6.14 14.67 -5.61
N GLY A 288 7.41 14.30 -5.71
CA GLY A 288 7.83 12.93 -6.02
C GLY A 288 7.13 12.34 -7.24
N PHE A 289 6.45 11.21 -7.04
CA PHE A 289 5.71 10.51 -8.09
C PHE A 289 4.43 11.24 -8.53
N TYR A 290 3.93 12.19 -7.73
CA TYR A 290 2.69 12.93 -7.98
C TYR A 290 2.98 14.43 -8.10
N PRO A 291 3.47 14.91 -9.26
CA PRO A 291 3.89 16.31 -9.44
C PRO A 291 2.77 17.33 -9.19
N ASN A 292 1.51 16.91 -9.37
CA ASN A 292 0.33 17.73 -9.12
C ASN A 292 -0.47 17.29 -7.87
N GLY A 293 0.04 16.32 -7.12
CA GLY A 293 -0.63 15.74 -5.95
C GLY A 293 -1.67 14.68 -6.30
N MET A 294 -2.07 13.92 -5.29
CA MET A 294 -3.19 12.97 -5.37
C MET A 294 -4.55 13.69 -5.40
N ASN A 295 -5.53 13.02 -6.00
CA ASN A 295 -6.92 13.48 -6.00
C ASN A 295 -7.66 13.00 -4.74
N GLY A 296 -8.62 13.79 -4.26
CA GLY A 296 -9.44 13.47 -3.08
C GLY A 296 -9.15 14.34 -1.85
N VAL A 297 -9.63 13.87 -0.69
CA VAL A 297 -9.54 14.60 0.60
C VAL A 297 -8.19 14.37 1.29
N LEU A 298 -7.72 13.13 1.33
CA LEU A 298 -6.44 12.74 1.91
C LEU A 298 -5.33 12.96 0.88
N LYS A 299 -4.59 14.07 0.97
CA LYS A 299 -3.58 14.43 -0.05
C LYS A 299 -2.44 15.31 0.43
N SER A 300 -2.36 15.60 1.73
CA SER A 300 -1.26 16.35 2.34
C SER A 300 -0.57 15.52 3.40
N THR A 301 0.76 15.59 3.43
CA THR A 301 1.57 15.14 4.56
C THR A 301 1.20 15.89 5.83
#